data_AF-A0AAJ2NTU8-F1
#
_entry.id   AF-A0AAJ2NTU8-F1
#
_cell.length_a   1.000
_cell.length_b   1.000
_cell.length_c   1.000
_cell.angle_alpha   90.00
_cell.angle_beta   90.00
_cell.angle_gamma   90.00
#
_symmetry.space_group_name_H-M   'P 1'
#
loop_
_entity.id
_entity.type
_entity.pdbx_description
1 polymer ?
#
loop_
_entity_poly.entity_id
_entity_poly.type
_entity_poly.pdbx_seq_one_letter_code
_entity_poly.pdbx_strand_id
1 'polypeptide(L)' 'ESKGDYLKGLLEKLKEPFFFIGDVRGKGLMLGIEFVADRLTKTPFPRTAMITEKIVTLAKEKGLIVYPAGAGMDGVNG' A
#
# COMPACT_ATOMS: atom_id res chain seq x y z
N GLU A 1 6.79 23.05 0.09
CA GLU A 1 6.32 21.68 -0.18
C GLU A 1 4.90 21.54 0.38
N SER A 2 3.95 20.97 -0.37
CA SER A 2 2.61 20.75 0.16
C SER A 2 2.62 19.58 1.16
N LYS A 3 1.65 19.52 2.08
CA LYS A 3 1.54 18.37 3.00
C LYS A 3 1.36 17.05 2.25
N GLY A 4 0.77 17.08 1.06
CA GLY A 4 0.64 15.91 0.19
C GLY A 4 1.97 15.42 -0.36
N ASP A 5 2.81 16.33 -0.87
CA ASP A 5 4.13 15.96 -1.40
C ASP A 5 5.03 15.42 -0.28
N TYR A 6 5.00 16.06 0.89
CA TYR A 6 5.71 15.61 2.07
C TYR A 6 5.29 14.19 2.49
N LEU A 7 3.99 13.93 2.59
CA LEU A 7 3.47 12.60 2.93
C LEU A 7 3.85 11.56 1.87
N LYS A 8 3.70 11.89 0.58
CA LYS A 8 4.08 11.00 -0.51
C LYS A 8 5.57 10.65 -0.45
N GLY A 9 6.44 11.63 -0.20
CA GLY A 9 7.88 11.40 -0.04
C GLY A 9 8.22 10.45 1.10
N LEU A 10 7.53 10.56 2.24
CA LEU A 10 7.69 9.61 3.35
C LEU A 10 7.21 8.20 2.99
N LEU A 11 6.07 8.07 2.31
CA LEU A 11 5.55 6.77 1.86
C LEU A 11 6.44 6.10 0.83
N GLU A 12 7.01 6.86 -0.11
CA GLU A 12 7.98 6.33 -1.10
C GLU A 12 9.25 5.81 -0.42
N LYS A 13 9.75 6.49 0.62
CA LYS A 13 10.90 6.00 1.41
C LYS A 13 10.63 4.66 2.07
N LEU A 14 9.38 4.33 2.41
CA LEU A 14 9.04 3.02 2.98
C LEU A 14 9.30 1.87 1.99
N LYS A 15 9.42 2.14 0.68
CA LYS A 15 9.78 1.12 -0.30
C LYS A 15 11.19 0.58 -0.08
N GLU A 16 12.10 1.36 0.50
CA GLU A 16 13.47 0.91 0.75
C GLU A 16 13.52 -0.29 1.73
N PRO A 17 12.97 -0.20 2.95
CA PRO A 17 12.96 -1.33 3.89
C PRO A 17 11.88 -2.39 3.60
N PHE A 18 10.80 -2.06 2.88
CA PHE A 18 9.65 -2.96 2.70
C PHE A 18 9.41 -3.33 1.23
N PHE A 19 10.03 -4.43 0.79
CA PHE A 19 9.95 -4.92 -0.60
C PHE A 19 8.53 -5.19 -1.10
N PHE A 20 7.60 -5.52 -0.21
CA PHE A 20 6.20 -5.79 -0.54
C PHE A 20 5.41 -4.52 -0.91
N ILE A 21 5.96 -3.31 -0.71
CA ILE A 21 5.37 -2.08 -1.25
C ILE A 21 5.76 -1.98 -2.73
N GLY A 22 4.81 -2.17 -3.62
CA GLY A 22 5.02 -2.10 -5.07
C GLY A 22 4.96 -0.68 -5.60
N ASP A 23 3.97 0.09 -5.17
CA ASP A 23 3.69 1.42 -5.69
C ASP A 23 3.11 2.36 -4.63
N VAL A 24 3.36 3.67 -4.79
CA VAL A 24 2.76 4.74 -4.00
C VAL A 24 2.19 5.77 -4.96
N ARG A 25 0.86 5.91 -4.98
CA ARG A 25 0.15 6.71 -5.99
C ARG A 25 -0.89 7.63 -5.37
N GLY A 26 -1.32 8.61 -6.16
CA GLY A 26 -2.31 9.60 -5.76
C GLY A 26 -1.80 11.04 -5.89
N LYS A 27 -2.62 12.00 -5.45
CA LYS A 27 -2.37 13.44 -5.56
C LYS A 27 -2.88 14.18 -4.32
N GLY A 28 -2.08 15.13 -3.84
CA GLY A 28 -2.41 15.86 -2.60
C GLY A 28 -2.49 14.90 -1.42
N LEU A 29 -3.55 15.00 -0.62
CA LEU A 29 -3.76 14.15 0.57
C LEU A 29 -4.53 12.86 0.28
N MET A 30 -4.88 12.59 -0.98
CA MET A 30 -5.44 11.32 -1.41
C MET A 30 -4.32 10.46 -1.98
N LEU A 31 -3.75 9.59 -1.14
CA LEU A 31 -2.63 8.71 -1.47
C LEU A 31 -3.00 7.25 -1.14
N GLY A 32 -2.48 6.33 -1.95
CA GLY A 32 -2.64 4.89 -1.77
C GLY A 32 -1.32 4.17 -1.95
N ILE A 33 -1.21 3.03 -1.27
CA ILE A 33 -0.05 2.13 -1.32
C ILE A 33 -0.54 0.81 -1.91
N GLU A 34 0.15 0.31 -2.93
CA GLU A 34 -0.10 -1.01 -3.49
C GLU A 34 0.90 -2.03 -2.94
N PHE A 35 0.39 -3.19 -2.54
CA PHE A 35 1.20 -4.30 -2.06
C PHE A 35 1.35 -5.36 -3.15
N VAL A 36 2.57 -5.86 -3.36
CA VAL A 36 2.91 -6.85 -4.38
C VAL A 36 3.85 -7.91 -3.80
N ALA A 37 3.72 -9.15 -4.26
CA ALA A 37 4.60 -10.25 -3.88
C ALA A 37 5.99 -10.10 -4.50
N ASP A 38 6.07 -9.49 -5.69
CA ASP A 38 7.33 -9.20 -6.38
C ASP A 38 7.27 -7.79 -6.99
N ARG A 39 8.19 -6.91 -6.59
CA ARG A 39 8.23 -5.52 -7.02
C ARG A 39 8.69 -5.33 -8.47
N LEU A 40 9.59 -6.18 -8.95
CA LEU A 40 10.17 -6.05 -10.30
C LEU A 40 9.12 -6.39 -11.36
N THR A 41 8.37 -7.45 -11.12
CA THR A 41 7.31 -7.95 -12.01
C THR A 41 5.94 -7.34 -11.70
N LYS A 42 5.80 -6.69 -10.54
CA LYS A 42 4.52 -6.22 -9.98
C LYS A 42 3.50 -7.35 -9.79
N THR A 43 3.97 -8.55 -9.48
CA THR A 43 3.10 -9.70 -9.23
C THR A 43 2.30 -9.45 -7.95
N PRO A 44 0.95 -9.46 -7.99
CA PRO A 44 0.14 -9.23 -6.80
C PRO A 44 0.27 -10.39 -5.81
N PHE A 45 -0.05 -10.14 -4.54
CA PHE A 45 -0.23 -11.25 -3.59
C PHE A 45 -1.46 -12.07 -3.96
N PRO A 46 -1.45 -13.40 -3.73
CA PRO A 46 -2.66 -14.19 -3.86
C PRO A 46 -3.69 -13.69 -2.84
N ARG A 47 -4.97 -13.64 -3.24
CA ARG A 47 -6.06 -13.18 -2.36
C ARG A 47 -6.10 -13.88 -0.99
N THR A 48 -5.71 -15.15 -0.95
CA THR A 48 -5.64 -15.96 0.28
C THR A 48 -4.59 -15.46 1.29
N ALA A 49 -3.63 -14.64 0.87
CA ALA A 49 -2.66 -14.03 1.76
C ALA A 49 -3.27 -12.93 2.65
N MET A 50 -4.39 -12.32 2.22
CA MET A 50 -5.13 -11.28 2.96
C MET A 50 -4.22 -10.14 3.47
N ILE A 51 -3.32 -9.66 2.61
CA ILE A 51 -2.28 -8.69 3.01
C ILE A 51 -2.91 -7.35 3.41
N THR A 52 -3.87 -6.87 2.62
CA THR A 52 -4.58 -5.62 2.89
C THR A 52 -5.32 -5.67 4.23
N GLU A 53 -6.04 -6.76 4.51
CA GLU A 53 -6.79 -6.94 5.76
C GLU A 53 -5.87 -6.99 6.98
N LYS A 54 -4.73 -7.70 6.87
CA LYS A 54 -3.71 -7.77 7.93
C LYS A 54 -3.16 -6.39 8.26
N ILE A 55 -2.81 -5.60 7.25
CA ILE A 55 -2.26 -4.25 7.43
C ILE A 55 -3.32 -3.32 8.02
N VAL A 56 -4.56 -3.36 7.51
CA VAL A 56 -5.68 -2.54 8.02
C VAL A 56 -5.96 -2.86 9.49
N THR A 57 -5.95 -4.14 9.85
CA THR A 57 -6.17 -4.60 11.22
C THR A 57 -5.05 -4.10 12.14
N LEU A 58 -3.80 -4.32 11.76
CA LEU A 58 -2.63 -3.89 12.55
C LEU A 58 -2.56 -2.36 12.70
N ALA A 59 -2.89 -1.61 11.64
CA ALA A 59 -2.94 -0.16 11.69
C ALA A 59 -4.00 0.31 12.70
N LYS A 60 -5.19 -0.29 12.66
CA LYS A 60 -6.28 0.02 13.58
C LYS A 60 -5.91 -0.27 15.03
N GLU A 61 -5.27 -1.42 15.31
CA GLU A 61 -4.76 -1.77 16.64
C GLU A 61 -3.73 -0.76 17.16
N LYS A 62 -3.00 -0.10 16.26
CA LYS A 62 -2.02 0.97 16.57
C LYS A 62 -2.63 2.38 16.55
N GLY A 63 -3.95 2.52 16.43
CA GLY A 63 -4.64 3.81 16.44
C GLY A 63 -4.61 4.57 15.11
N LEU A 64 -4.28 3.89 14.00
CA LEU A 64 -4.29 4.46 12.65
C LEU A 64 -5.42 3.84 11.82
N ILE A 65 -6.36 4.66 11.34
CA ILE A 65 -7.39 4.21 10.41
C ILE A 65 -6.87 4.35 8.99
N VAL A 66 -6.87 3.24 8.24
CA VAL A 66 -6.55 3.21 6.81
C VAL A 66 -7.74 2.66 6.04
N TYR A 67 -7.99 3.20 4.85
CA TYR A 67 -9.07 2.74 3.98
C TYR A 67 -8.58 1.54 3.15
N PRO A 68 -9.22 0.36 3.25
CA PRO A 68 -8.85 -0.78 2.42
C PRO A 68 -9.25 -0.52 0.97
N ALA A 69 -8.32 -0.71 0.04
CA ALA A 69 -8.61 -0.84 -1.37
C ALA A 69 -8.37 -2.31 -1.75
N GLY A 70 -9.44 -3.03 -2.09
CA GLY A 70 -9.36 -4.41 -2.57
C GLY A 70 -9.29 -4.45 -4.09
N ALA A 71 -8.92 -5.61 -4.64
CA ALA A 71 -8.67 -5.85 -6.06
C ALA A 71 -7.45 -5.07 -6.59
N GLY A 72 -6.32 -5.77 -6.68
CA GLY A 72 -5.14 -5.35 -7.43
C GLY A 72 -5.42 -5.36 -8.95
N MET A 73 -4.36 -5.46 -9.75
CA MET A 73 -4.44 -5.25 -11.20
C MET A 73 -5.48 -6.13 -11.93
N ASP A 74 -5.71 -7.36 -11.46
CA ASP A 74 -6.59 -8.34 -12.10
C ASP A 74 -8.01 -8.40 -11.52
N GLY A 75 -8.33 -7.55 -10.54
CA GLY A 75 -9.65 -7.54 -9.91
C GLY A 75 -9.88 -8.64 -8.87
N VAL A 76 -8.92 -9.53 -8.64
CA VAL A 76 -9.09 -10.75 -7.81
C VAL A 76 -7.98 -10.87 -6.75
N ASN A 77 -6.74 -10.67 -7.16
CA ASN A 77 -5.54 -10.75 -6.33
C ASN A 77 -5.11 -9.36 -5.89
N GLY A 78 -4.31 -9.28 -4.81
CA GLY A 78 -3.94 -8.02 -4.15
C GLY A 78 -3.79 -8.17 -2.64
#